data_AF-A0A0B8SZ96-F1
#
_entry.id   AF-A0A0B8SZ96-F1
#
_cell.length_a   1.000
_cell.length_b   1.000
_cell.length_c   1.000
_cell.angle_alpha   90.00
_cell.angle_beta   90.00
_cell.angle_gamma   90.00
#
_symmetry.space_group_name_H-M   'P 1'
#
loop_
_entity.id
_entity.type
_entity.pdbx_description
1 polymer ?
#
loop_
_entity_poly.entity_id
_entity_poly.type
_entity_poly.pdbx_seq_one_letter_code
_entity_poly.pdbx_strand_id
1 'polypeptide(L)'
;MFVIEKITDKDVPKEIDRPLNKSWPFWQLLAFRISLVFFIILSIPNNPLWYQHVLSIDWLNLDYRDLYDICRFGSGVNWFGRTTFGSRLEGYSIWVNTLFFSAAAGLLWSFFAKVLKKERKEYTKLYYWLNVIVRYRTALGIIGFGFTKLFPVQMPYPSLGILDTDYGDLTTQKIFWLSFGIVPWYQVFAGIVEVGAGTLLFFRKTVAIGSTLLVGALGAIVVVNFAYDGGVHVYSSYFVLLSLFLLVPYFKPFYDVFIREIPAKVNLSFPKFNTAGQLVRFGLKGLAIFLFLGVFFYLQYVDFLYDPYKQPSSSGVADLRGNYNVSEFKINGIAHPFDPYDSIRWQSATFEKWSTLTFKVNRPLKLDLSNGGGDPKRDVNRTFEISGVAGGQRAFHYYVDPKTQTLYLEDKYKLIPDQRNVTAGEGGDGGVKNYLDRLKKDTAGEKPSISLAEWIPTDVKARLGDEAGYVHPRARTARRLREFAKADQMAEKEIRQRFILSYKIEDDENRVVLTGIDENRDSLYVVLHKVRKDYKISPGKLDAGQYNK
;
A
#
# COMPACT_ATOMS: atom_id res chain seq x y z
N MET A 1 20.61 1.64 -40.42
CA MET A 1 19.84 0.91 -41.44
C MET A 1 20.04 -0.58 -41.17
N PHE A 2 19.15 -1.19 -40.38
CA PHE A 2 19.24 -2.63 -40.08
C PHE A 2 18.66 -3.40 -41.26
N VAL A 3 19.50 -4.11 -42.01
CA VAL A 3 19.08 -5.02 -43.06
C VAL A 3 18.46 -6.23 -42.38
N ILE A 4 17.14 -6.34 -42.42
CA ILE A 4 16.43 -7.55 -42.03
C ILE A 4 16.55 -8.50 -43.22
N GLU A 5 17.60 -9.32 -43.23
CA GLU A 5 17.68 -10.45 -44.16
C GLU A 5 16.59 -11.46 -43.79
N LYS A 6 15.75 -11.76 -44.78
CA LYS A 6 14.62 -12.66 -44.65
C LYS A 6 15.16 -14.08 -44.63
N ILE A 7 15.49 -14.60 -43.44
CA ILE A 7 15.89 -16.01 -43.28
C ILE A 7 14.74 -16.88 -43.79
N THR A 8 14.95 -17.51 -44.94
CA THR A 8 14.04 -18.50 -45.52
C THR A 8 14.15 -19.80 -44.73
N ASP A 9 13.04 -20.53 -44.60
CA ASP A 9 12.85 -21.77 -43.82
C ASP A 9 13.87 -22.91 -44.12
N LYS A 10 14.77 -22.72 -45.09
CA LYS A 10 15.80 -23.69 -45.51
C LYS A 10 17.12 -23.59 -44.75
N ASP A 11 17.38 -22.48 -44.05
CA ASP A 11 18.66 -22.25 -43.35
C ASP A 11 18.64 -22.58 -41.85
N VAL A 12 17.51 -23.11 -41.36
CA VAL A 12 17.41 -23.63 -39.98
C VAL A 12 17.93 -25.07 -39.97
N PRO A 13 18.94 -25.42 -39.16
CA PRO A 13 19.41 -26.80 -39.04
C PRO A 13 18.23 -27.74 -38.72
N LYS A 14 18.06 -28.79 -39.52
CA LYS A 14 17.03 -29.84 -39.39
C LYS A 14 17.06 -30.64 -38.07
N GLU A 15 17.87 -30.25 -37.10
CA GLU A 15 18.05 -30.97 -35.83
C GLU A 15 17.02 -30.63 -34.74
N ILE A 16 16.03 -29.78 -35.01
CA ILE A 16 15.07 -29.31 -33.98
C ILE A 16 13.92 -30.30 -33.73
N ASP A 17 13.73 -31.32 -34.55
CA ASP A 17 12.59 -32.27 -34.47
C ASP A 17 12.99 -33.68 -33.99
N ARG A 18 13.89 -33.80 -33.00
CA ARG A 18 13.92 -35.04 -32.21
C ARG A 18 12.73 -35.03 -31.24
N PRO A 19 11.85 -36.04 -31.22
CA PRO A 19 10.89 -36.20 -30.15
C PRO A 19 11.69 -36.46 -28.87
N LEU A 20 11.85 -35.42 -28.05
CA LEU A 20 12.51 -35.51 -26.76
C LEU A 20 11.65 -36.40 -25.87
N ASN A 21 11.89 -37.70 -25.92
CA ASN A 21 11.46 -38.66 -24.90
C ASN A 21 12.31 -38.38 -23.64
N LYS A 22 12.15 -37.19 -23.07
CA LYS A 22 13.01 -36.64 -22.02
C LYS A 22 12.47 -37.11 -20.68
N SER A 23 12.91 -38.30 -20.27
CA SER A 23 12.89 -38.63 -18.85
C SER A 23 13.74 -37.59 -18.13
N TRP A 24 13.20 -36.96 -17.10
CA TRP A 24 13.94 -36.00 -16.31
C TRP A 24 14.93 -36.76 -15.41
N PRO A 25 16.18 -36.29 -15.25
CA PRO A 25 17.08 -36.84 -14.25
C PRO A 25 16.48 -36.62 -12.85
N PHE A 26 16.88 -37.45 -11.89
CA PHE A 26 16.34 -37.44 -10.53
C PHE A 26 16.35 -36.04 -9.89
N TRP A 27 17.45 -35.28 -10.06
CA TRP A 27 17.55 -33.93 -9.51
C TRP A 27 16.51 -32.96 -10.09
N GLN A 28 16.13 -33.08 -11.36
CA GLN A 28 15.06 -32.27 -11.97
C GLN A 28 13.69 -32.66 -11.40
N LEU A 29 13.45 -33.96 -11.19
CA LEU A 29 12.21 -34.44 -10.56
C LEU A 29 12.10 -33.91 -9.13
N LEU A 30 13.18 -33.99 -8.34
CA LEU A 30 13.22 -33.49 -6.97
C LEU A 30 13.06 -31.97 -6.91
N ALA A 31 13.86 -31.23 -7.69
CA ALA A 31 13.79 -29.76 -7.75
C ALA A 31 12.39 -29.28 -8.17
N PHE A 32 11.75 -29.96 -9.12
CA PHE A 32 10.38 -29.68 -9.50
C PHE A 32 9.39 -29.92 -8.37
N ARG A 33 9.47 -31.06 -7.67
CA ARG A 33 8.56 -31.36 -6.54
C ARG A 33 8.66 -30.31 -5.44
N ILE A 34 9.90 -29.91 -5.08
CA ILE A 34 10.16 -28.85 -4.10
C ILE A 34 9.58 -27.51 -4.60
N SER A 35 9.91 -27.14 -5.84
CA SER A 35 9.44 -25.89 -6.45
C SER A 35 7.92 -25.84 -6.56
N LEU A 36 7.26 -26.95 -6.89
CA LEU A 36 5.81 -27.03 -6.96
C LEU A 36 5.18 -26.70 -5.62
N VAL A 37 5.63 -27.34 -4.53
CA VAL A 37 5.11 -27.06 -3.19
C VAL A 37 5.38 -25.60 -2.80
N PHE A 38 6.61 -25.13 -3.00
CA PHE A 38 7.04 -23.79 -2.63
C PHE A 38 6.21 -22.71 -3.36
N PHE A 39 6.18 -22.74 -4.69
CA PHE A 39 5.51 -21.71 -5.48
C PHE A 39 3.98 -21.79 -5.39
N ILE A 40 3.38 -22.97 -5.14
CA ILE A 40 1.94 -23.07 -4.85
C ILE A 40 1.60 -22.37 -3.54
N ILE A 41 2.36 -22.65 -2.47
CA ILE A 41 2.19 -21.97 -1.18
C ILE A 41 2.34 -20.47 -1.33
N LEU A 42 3.32 -20.02 -2.11
CA LEU A 42 3.57 -18.61 -2.35
C LEU A 42 2.46 -17.96 -3.19
N SER A 43 1.78 -18.71 -4.06
CA SER A 43 0.87 -18.15 -5.07
C SER A 43 -0.60 -18.33 -4.79
N ILE A 44 -0.98 -19.10 -3.76
CA ILE A 44 -2.37 -19.33 -3.36
C ILE A 44 -2.57 -18.82 -1.93
N PRO A 45 -3.63 -18.06 -1.65
CA PRO A 45 -3.91 -17.58 -0.30
C PRO A 45 -4.05 -18.74 0.68
N ASN A 46 -3.30 -18.68 1.77
CA ASN A 46 -3.32 -19.70 2.84
C ASN A 46 -3.99 -19.21 4.13
N ASN A 47 -4.57 -18.01 4.11
CA ASN A 47 -5.30 -17.41 5.22
C ASN A 47 -6.82 -17.54 4.99
N PRO A 48 -7.57 -18.23 5.87
CA PRO A 48 -9.03 -18.33 5.77
C PRO A 48 -9.75 -16.97 5.69
N LEU A 49 -9.21 -15.93 6.33
CA LEU A 49 -9.79 -14.58 6.31
C LEU A 49 -9.79 -13.97 4.91
N TRP A 50 -8.85 -14.36 4.04
CA TRP A 50 -8.84 -13.92 2.65
C TRP A 50 -10.07 -14.44 1.90
N TYR A 51 -10.40 -15.72 2.07
CA TYR A 51 -11.57 -16.34 1.42
C TYR A 51 -12.87 -15.74 1.96
N GLN A 52 -12.96 -15.50 3.27
CA GLN A 52 -14.10 -14.81 3.89
C GLN A 52 -14.28 -13.40 3.32
N HIS A 53 -13.18 -12.67 3.11
CA HIS A 53 -13.22 -11.37 2.45
C HIS A 53 -13.80 -11.51 1.04
N VAL A 54 -13.24 -12.38 0.19
CA VAL A 54 -13.72 -12.55 -1.20
C VAL A 54 -15.21 -12.92 -1.27
N LEU A 55 -15.67 -13.78 -0.36
CA LEU A 55 -17.08 -14.20 -0.31
C LEU A 55 -18.02 -13.10 0.22
N SER A 56 -17.50 -12.09 0.93
CA SER A 56 -18.29 -10.97 1.48
C SER A 56 -18.26 -9.71 0.62
N ILE A 57 -17.57 -9.73 -0.52
CA ILE A 57 -17.55 -8.63 -1.47
C ILE A 57 -18.93 -8.44 -2.10
N ASP A 58 -19.44 -7.21 -2.05
CA ASP A 58 -20.60 -6.79 -2.82
C ASP A 58 -20.15 -6.41 -4.24
N TRP A 59 -20.28 -7.35 -5.18
CA TRP A 59 -19.85 -7.19 -6.57
C TRP A 59 -20.63 -6.13 -7.36
N LEU A 60 -21.77 -5.66 -6.85
CA LEU A 60 -22.55 -4.60 -7.50
C LEU A 60 -22.11 -3.20 -7.04
N ASN A 61 -21.47 -3.07 -5.88
CA ASN A 61 -21.05 -1.80 -5.28
C ASN A 61 -19.61 -1.85 -4.76
N LEU A 62 -18.70 -2.23 -5.65
CA LEU A 62 -17.28 -2.47 -5.35
C LEU A 62 -16.54 -1.22 -4.88
N ASP A 63 -15.57 -1.44 -3.99
CA ASP A 63 -14.49 -0.52 -3.71
C ASP A 63 -13.19 -0.99 -4.36
N TYR A 64 -12.29 -0.09 -4.74
CA TYR A 64 -11.00 -0.52 -5.32
C TYR A 64 -10.23 -1.41 -4.34
N ARG A 65 -10.37 -1.19 -3.02
CA ARG A 65 -9.70 -1.97 -1.99
C ARG A 65 -10.17 -3.42 -1.96
N ASP A 66 -11.39 -3.70 -2.40
CA ASP A 66 -11.88 -5.08 -2.50
C ASP A 66 -11.08 -5.86 -3.55
N LEU A 67 -10.79 -5.25 -4.71
CA LEU A 67 -9.94 -5.87 -5.74
C LEU A 67 -8.45 -5.82 -5.36
N TYR A 68 -8.01 -4.77 -4.67
CA TYR A 68 -6.64 -4.65 -4.21
C TYR A 68 -6.30 -5.72 -3.16
N ASP A 69 -7.20 -6.00 -2.21
CA ASP A 69 -7.02 -7.01 -1.16
C ASP A 69 -7.03 -8.44 -1.73
N ILE A 70 -7.77 -8.69 -2.83
CA ILE A 70 -7.65 -9.94 -3.61
C ILE A 70 -6.22 -10.11 -4.15
N CYS A 71 -5.59 -9.03 -4.60
CA CYS A 71 -4.24 -9.05 -5.18
C CYS A 71 -3.11 -9.09 -4.14
N ARG A 72 -3.37 -8.49 -2.97
CA ARG A 72 -2.40 -8.25 -1.90
C ARG A 72 -2.56 -9.26 -0.76
N PHE A 73 -2.21 -10.51 -1.01
CA PHE A 73 -2.07 -11.51 0.05
C PHE A 73 -0.63 -12.00 0.25
N GLY A 74 -0.39 -12.56 1.43
CA GLY A 74 0.92 -12.93 1.95
C GLY A 74 1.66 -13.97 1.12
N SER A 75 2.97 -13.98 1.29
CA SER A 75 3.95 -14.67 0.44
C SER A 75 4.50 -15.97 1.05
N GLY A 76 3.71 -16.71 1.82
CA GLY A 76 4.17 -17.96 2.43
C GLY A 76 3.39 -18.38 3.65
N VAL A 77 3.80 -19.48 4.28
CA VAL A 77 3.15 -20.05 5.46
C VAL A 77 3.84 -19.57 6.73
N ASN A 78 3.07 -19.03 7.67
CA ASN A 78 3.55 -18.58 8.98
C ASN A 78 3.26 -19.57 10.13
N TRP A 79 2.82 -20.81 9.83
CA TRP A 79 2.57 -21.88 10.81
C TRP A 79 3.78 -22.17 11.72
N PHE A 80 4.99 -22.00 11.20
CA PHE A 80 6.24 -22.26 11.92
C PHE A 80 6.78 -21.02 12.65
N GLY A 81 5.97 -19.98 12.78
CA GLY A 81 6.39 -18.69 13.31
C GLY A 81 7.06 -17.79 12.27
N ARG A 82 7.50 -16.62 12.74
CA ARG A 82 8.05 -15.53 11.91
C ARG A 82 9.57 -15.38 12.04
N THR A 83 10.22 -16.35 12.66
CA THR A 83 11.65 -16.40 12.83
C THR A 83 12.21 -17.70 12.29
N THR A 84 13.46 -17.67 11.88
CA THR A 84 14.26 -18.83 11.51
C THR A 84 15.51 -18.76 12.38
N PHE A 85 15.74 -19.78 13.21
CA PHE A 85 16.85 -19.80 14.18
C PHE A 85 16.89 -18.55 15.08
N GLY A 86 15.73 -18.02 15.47
CA GLY A 86 15.61 -16.83 16.33
C GLY A 86 15.69 -15.47 15.61
N SER A 87 16.12 -15.41 14.35
CA SER A 87 16.16 -14.18 13.56
C SER A 87 14.93 -14.01 12.67
N ARG A 88 14.49 -12.77 12.41
CA ARG A 88 13.43 -12.45 11.44
C ARG A 88 13.92 -12.33 10.00
N LEU A 89 15.25 -12.27 9.80
CA LEU A 89 15.91 -12.12 8.50
C LEU A 89 15.29 -10.98 7.66
N GLU A 90 15.13 -9.79 8.23
CA GLU A 90 14.45 -8.65 7.57
C GLU A 90 13.06 -8.99 7.01
N GLY A 91 12.35 -9.95 7.62
CA GLY A 91 11.04 -10.43 7.17
C GLY A 91 11.06 -11.60 6.18
N TYR A 92 12.23 -12.04 5.71
CA TYR A 92 12.36 -13.18 4.79
C TYR A 92 12.26 -14.56 5.47
N SER A 93 12.24 -14.64 6.80
CA SER A 93 12.13 -15.91 7.53
C SER A 93 10.95 -16.77 7.11
N ILE A 94 9.83 -16.16 6.73
CA ILE A 94 8.66 -16.89 6.25
C ILE A 94 8.97 -17.67 4.97
N TRP A 95 9.77 -17.11 4.05
CA TRP A 95 10.14 -17.80 2.82
C TRP A 95 11.15 -18.89 3.08
N VAL A 96 12.11 -18.65 3.99
CA VAL A 96 13.10 -19.67 4.38
C VAL A 96 12.40 -20.85 5.05
N ASN A 97 11.48 -20.60 5.98
CA ASN A 97 10.67 -21.62 6.63
C ASN A 97 9.80 -22.37 5.60
N THR A 98 9.19 -21.64 4.65
CA THR A 98 8.42 -22.23 3.56
C THR A 98 9.30 -23.10 2.65
N LEU A 99 10.55 -22.70 2.39
CA LEU A 99 11.50 -23.46 1.59
C LEU A 99 11.91 -24.75 2.30
N PHE A 100 12.22 -24.71 3.61
CA PHE A 100 12.51 -25.91 4.39
C PHE A 100 11.33 -26.89 4.40
N PHE A 101 10.12 -26.39 4.61
CA PHE A 101 8.91 -27.20 4.52
C PHE A 101 8.76 -27.83 3.12
N SER A 102 8.95 -27.03 2.07
CA SER A 102 8.84 -27.50 0.68
C SER A 102 9.91 -28.52 0.32
N ALA A 103 11.13 -28.38 0.87
CA ALA A 103 12.21 -29.34 0.72
C ALA A 103 11.84 -30.69 1.36
N ALA A 104 11.37 -30.67 2.62
CA ALA A 104 10.90 -31.86 3.31
C ALA A 104 9.74 -32.54 2.55
N ALA A 105 8.74 -31.76 2.11
CA ALA A 105 7.61 -32.26 1.33
C ALA A 105 8.04 -32.88 -0.02
N GLY A 106 8.99 -32.26 -0.73
CA GLY A 106 9.53 -32.77 -1.98
C GLY A 106 10.33 -34.07 -1.80
N LEU A 107 11.08 -34.19 -0.71
CA LEU A 107 11.78 -35.43 -0.33
C LEU A 107 10.80 -36.55 0.01
N LEU A 108 9.78 -36.27 0.84
CA LEU A 108 8.72 -37.23 1.17
C LEU A 108 7.96 -37.69 -0.07
N TRP A 109 7.59 -36.78 -0.97
CA TRP A 109 6.97 -37.14 -2.24
C TRP A 109 7.89 -38.05 -3.06
N SER A 110 9.19 -37.75 -3.13
CA SER A 110 10.14 -38.58 -3.86
C SER A 110 10.26 -39.99 -3.25
N PHE A 111 10.30 -40.08 -1.93
CA PHE A 111 10.32 -41.35 -1.19
C PHE A 111 9.06 -42.18 -1.46
N PHE A 112 7.86 -41.62 -1.27
CA PHE A 112 6.60 -42.33 -1.50
C PHE A 112 6.39 -42.73 -2.95
N ALA A 113 6.80 -41.89 -3.92
CA ALA A 113 6.73 -42.24 -5.33
C ALA A 113 7.57 -43.49 -5.65
N LYS A 114 8.76 -43.60 -5.04
CA LYS A 114 9.66 -44.75 -5.19
C LYS A 114 9.10 -45.99 -4.51
N VAL A 115 8.69 -45.89 -3.24
CA VAL A 115 8.16 -47.03 -2.46
C VAL A 115 6.86 -47.58 -3.07
N LEU A 116 5.96 -46.71 -3.51
CA LEU A 116 4.69 -47.11 -4.13
C LEU A 116 4.85 -47.52 -5.60
N LYS A 117 6.06 -47.49 -6.17
CA LYS A 117 6.35 -47.76 -7.58
C LYS A 117 5.51 -46.89 -8.55
N LYS A 118 5.19 -45.65 -8.15
CA LYS A 118 4.40 -44.68 -8.92
C LYS A 118 5.26 -43.53 -9.47
N GLU A 119 6.54 -43.78 -9.73
CA GLU A 119 7.46 -42.77 -10.26
C GLU A 119 7.02 -42.30 -11.65
N ARG A 120 6.96 -40.97 -11.82
CA ARG A 120 6.71 -40.33 -13.11
C ARG A 120 8.05 -40.00 -13.76
N LYS A 121 8.13 -40.20 -15.07
CA LYS A 121 9.33 -39.87 -15.87
C LYS A 121 9.53 -38.36 -16.05
N GLU A 122 8.45 -37.59 -15.97
CA GLU A 122 8.44 -36.13 -16.08
C GLU A 122 7.16 -35.53 -15.47
N TYR A 123 7.15 -34.22 -15.27
CA TYR A 123 6.00 -33.47 -14.75
C TYR A 123 5.60 -32.27 -15.62
N THR A 124 5.78 -32.37 -16.94
CA THR A 124 5.56 -31.24 -17.87
C THR A 124 4.17 -30.61 -17.79
N LYS A 125 3.10 -31.40 -17.59
CA LYS A 125 1.74 -30.89 -17.39
C LYS A 125 1.60 -30.08 -16.09
N LEU A 126 2.17 -30.57 -14.99
CA LEU A 126 2.13 -29.84 -13.71
C LEU A 126 3.01 -28.59 -13.77
N TYR A 127 4.15 -28.65 -14.46
CA TYR A 127 5.01 -27.49 -14.68
C TYR A 127 4.32 -26.40 -15.50
N TYR A 128 3.54 -26.75 -16.53
CA TYR A 128 2.69 -25.81 -17.24
C TYR A 128 1.69 -25.11 -16.30
N TRP A 129 0.96 -25.86 -15.48
CA TRP A 129 -0.03 -25.28 -14.57
C TRP A 129 0.60 -24.44 -13.46
N LEU A 130 1.76 -24.85 -12.94
CA LEU A 130 2.52 -24.06 -12.00
C LEU A 130 2.91 -22.70 -12.61
N ASN A 131 3.41 -22.69 -13.85
CA ASN A 131 3.68 -21.45 -14.57
C ASN A 131 2.41 -20.60 -14.74
N VAL A 132 1.25 -21.21 -15.03
CA VAL A 132 -0.02 -20.47 -15.11
C VAL A 132 -0.36 -19.82 -13.76
N ILE A 133 -0.30 -20.56 -12.66
CA ILE A 133 -0.63 -20.06 -11.31
C ILE A 133 0.31 -18.91 -10.93
N VAL A 134 1.62 -19.12 -11.02
CA VAL A 134 2.63 -18.09 -10.69
C VAL A 134 2.45 -16.86 -11.57
N ARG A 135 2.17 -17.05 -12.85
CA ARG A 135 1.97 -15.95 -13.80
C ARG A 135 0.76 -15.10 -13.47
N TYR A 136 -0.40 -15.71 -13.22
CA TYR A 136 -1.59 -14.96 -12.83
C TYR A 136 -1.42 -14.33 -11.46
N ARG A 137 -0.78 -14.99 -10.50
CA ARG A 137 -0.45 -14.40 -9.20
C ARG A 137 0.41 -13.14 -9.33
N THR A 138 1.46 -13.22 -10.16
CA THR A 138 2.39 -12.12 -10.42
C THR A 138 1.66 -10.98 -11.13
N ALA A 139 0.88 -11.29 -12.16
CA ALA A 139 0.10 -10.32 -12.93
C ALA A 139 -0.88 -9.53 -12.05
N LEU A 140 -1.74 -10.22 -11.30
CA LEU A 140 -2.75 -9.60 -10.45
C LEU A 140 -2.11 -8.76 -9.35
N GLY A 141 -1.09 -9.32 -8.70
CA GLY A 141 -0.36 -8.63 -7.64
C GLY A 141 0.27 -7.32 -8.10
N ILE A 142 1.00 -7.33 -9.23
CA ILE A 142 1.69 -6.13 -9.70
C ILE A 142 0.74 -5.11 -10.33
N ILE A 143 -0.36 -5.54 -10.94
CA ILE A 143 -1.38 -4.61 -11.46
C ILE A 143 -1.99 -3.80 -10.32
N GLY A 144 -2.37 -4.47 -9.21
CA GLY A 144 -2.91 -3.77 -8.04
C GLY A 144 -1.91 -2.76 -7.46
N PHE A 145 -0.64 -3.16 -7.32
CA PHE A 145 0.40 -2.25 -6.83
C PHE A 145 0.68 -1.10 -7.81
N GLY A 146 0.73 -1.39 -9.10
CA GLY A 146 0.99 -0.43 -10.17
C GLY A 146 -0.10 0.64 -10.29
N PHE A 147 -1.37 0.30 -10.03
CA PHE A 147 -2.44 1.30 -10.03
C PHE A 147 -2.29 2.37 -8.96
N THR A 148 -1.73 2.05 -7.80
CA THR A 148 -1.44 3.06 -6.76
C THR A 148 -0.36 4.05 -7.14
N LYS A 149 0.42 3.74 -8.20
CA LYS A 149 1.38 4.66 -8.82
C LYS A 149 0.81 5.34 -10.06
N LEU A 150 0.06 4.59 -10.87
CA LEU A 150 -0.59 5.12 -12.07
C LEU A 150 -1.56 6.27 -11.73
N PHE A 151 -2.27 6.12 -10.63
CA PHE A 151 -2.97 7.21 -9.96
C PHE A 151 -2.14 7.59 -8.74
N PRO A 152 -1.48 8.75 -8.69
CA PRO A 152 -0.37 9.03 -7.78
C PRO A 152 -0.79 9.19 -6.30
N VAL A 153 -1.28 8.11 -5.71
CA VAL A 153 -1.82 8.04 -4.33
C VAL A 153 -0.87 7.30 -3.38
N GLN A 154 0.13 6.59 -3.92
CA GLN A 154 1.14 5.89 -3.12
C GLN A 154 2.11 6.86 -2.45
N MET A 155 2.54 7.91 -3.16
CA MET A 155 3.42 8.96 -2.62
C MET A 155 2.79 10.31 -2.98
N PRO A 156 1.80 10.77 -2.20
CA PRO A 156 1.14 12.04 -2.46
C PRO A 156 2.13 13.20 -2.41
N TYR A 157 1.76 14.29 -3.07
CA TYR A 157 2.47 15.57 -2.94
C TYR A 157 2.57 15.96 -1.45
N PRO A 158 3.72 16.53 -1.00
CA PRO A 158 3.88 16.96 0.38
C PRO A 158 2.76 17.90 0.82
N SER A 159 2.17 17.66 1.99
CA SER A 159 1.23 18.61 2.58
C SER A 159 1.97 19.88 3.02
N LEU A 160 1.24 20.98 3.23
CA LEU A 160 1.86 22.23 3.69
C LEU A 160 2.60 22.04 5.03
N GLY A 161 2.03 21.28 5.96
CA GLY A 161 2.70 20.94 7.22
C GLY A 161 4.02 20.16 7.04
N ILE A 162 4.08 19.26 6.04
CA ILE A 162 5.32 18.55 5.71
C ILE A 162 6.35 19.49 5.09
N LEU A 163 5.94 20.41 4.21
CA LEU A 163 6.85 21.41 3.62
C LEU A 163 7.45 22.35 4.67
N ASP A 164 6.78 22.50 5.81
CA ASP A 164 7.20 23.29 6.97
C ASP A 164 7.94 22.46 8.05
N THR A 165 8.21 21.19 7.77
CA THR A 165 9.00 20.32 8.65
C THR A 165 10.49 20.52 8.38
N ASP A 166 11.30 20.54 9.44
CA ASP A 166 12.75 20.63 9.30
C ASP A 166 13.27 19.36 8.60
N TYR A 167 14.19 19.52 7.64
CA TYR A 167 14.64 18.39 6.81
C TYR A 167 15.22 17.23 7.64
N GLY A 168 15.90 17.55 8.75
CA GLY A 168 16.46 16.56 9.68
C GLY A 168 15.42 15.78 10.50
N ASP A 169 14.18 16.26 10.56
CA ASP A 169 13.07 15.58 11.23
C ASP A 169 12.38 14.54 10.32
N LEU A 170 12.73 14.48 9.04
CA LEU A 170 12.17 13.49 8.11
C LEU A 170 13.01 12.22 8.09
N THR A 171 12.35 11.06 8.14
CA THR A 171 13.06 9.78 7.95
C THR A 171 13.60 9.67 6.52
N THR A 172 14.64 8.83 6.33
CA THR A 172 15.22 8.51 5.01
C THR A 172 14.14 8.05 4.03
N GLN A 173 13.22 7.19 4.47
CA GLN A 173 12.07 6.76 3.70
C GLN A 173 11.17 7.93 3.30
N LYS A 174 10.80 8.80 4.25
CA LYS A 174 9.91 9.94 3.99
C LYS A 174 10.52 10.87 2.95
N ILE A 175 11.81 11.19 3.06
CA ILE A 175 12.55 12.00 2.08
C ILE A 175 12.48 11.36 0.67
N PHE A 176 12.73 10.06 0.56
CA PHE A 176 12.64 9.34 -0.72
C PHE A 176 11.23 9.45 -1.32
N TRP A 177 10.20 9.27 -0.50
CA TRP A 177 8.81 9.33 -0.95
C TRP A 177 8.39 10.73 -1.37
N LEU A 178 8.75 11.77 -0.61
CA LEU A 178 8.46 13.15 -0.97
C LEU A 178 9.16 13.54 -2.27
N SER A 179 10.38 13.05 -2.52
CA SER A 179 11.11 13.28 -3.78
C SER A 179 10.36 12.72 -5.00
N PHE A 180 9.68 11.58 -4.86
CA PHE A 180 8.77 11.07 -5.90
C PHE A 180 7.46 11.84 -5.97
N GLY A 181 6.89 12.21 -4.81
CA GLY A 181 5.60 12.90 -4.71
C GLY A 181 5.59 14.30 -5.30
N ILE A 182 6.73 15.01 -5.29
CA ILE A 182 6.88 16.31 -5.95
C ILE A 182 6.93 16.21 -7.49
N VAL A 183 7.17 15.02 -8.05
CA VAL A 183 7.12 14.74 -9.51
C VAL A 183 6.12 13.62 -9.81
N PRO A 184 4.79 13.88 -9.73
CA PRO A 184 3.75 12.85 -9.89
C PRO A 184 3.89 12.03 -11.18
N TRP A 185 4.32 12.65 -12.29
CA TRP A 185 4.49 11.94 -13.58
C TRP A 185 5.56 10.85 -13.55
N TYR A 186 6.58 10.97 -12.69
CA TYR A 186 7.56 9.91 -12.53
C TYR A 186 6.95 8.69 -11.84
N GLN A 187 6.07 8.92 -10.87
CA GLN A 187 5.26 7.86 -10.26
C GLN A 187 4.30 7.23 -11.29
N VAL A 188 3.61 8.04 -12.10
CA VAL A 188 2.75 7.54 -13.20
C VAL A 188 3.54 6.66 -14.17
N PHE A 189 4.75 7.07 -14.58
CA PHE A 189 5.63 6.28 -15.45
C PHE A 189 5.95 4.91 -14.84
N ALA A 190 6.35 4.88 -13.55
CA ALA A 190 6.57 3.62 -12.86
C ALA A 190 5.29 2.74 -12.82
N GLY A 191 4.12 3.35 -12.61
CA GLY A 191 2.83 2.68 -12.67
C GLY A 191 2.51 2.08 -14.04
N ILE A 192 2.81 2.80 -15.13
CA ILE A 192 2.67 2.29 -16.51
C ILE A 192 3.55 1.06 -16.74
N VAL A 193 4.82 1.10 -16.28
CA VAL A 193 5.74 -0.04 -16.40
C VAL A 193 5.21 -1.25 -15.63
N GLU A 194 4.75 -1.06 -14.39
CA GLU A 194 4.23 -2.13 -13.53
C GLU A 194 2.93 -2.75 -14.07
N VAL A 195 1.92 -1.91 -14.39
CA VAL A 195 0.64 -2.36 -14.95
C VAL A 195 0.83 -2.98 -16.34
N GLY A 196 1.70 -2.37 -17.16
CA GLY A 196 2.05 -2.88 -18.49
C GLY A 196 2.71 -4.25 -18.42
N ALA A 197 3.73 -4.41 -17.58
CA ALA A 197 4.42 -5.68 -17.39
C ALA A 197 3.48 -6.77 -16.84
N GLY A 198 2.63 -6.43 -15.85
CA GLY A 198 1.59 -7.34 -15.36
C GLY A 198 0.58 -7.73 -16.44
N THR A 199 0.17 -6.79 -17.30
CA THR A 199 -0.73 -7.05 -18.43
C THR A 199 -0.12 -8.03 -19.43
N LEU A 200 1.17 -7.87 -19.74
CA LEU A 200 1.90 -8.78 -20.63
C LEU A 200 1.89 -10.22 -20.09
N LEU A 201 1.85 -10.43 -18.77
CA LEU A 201 1.77 -11.76 -18.18
C LEU A 201 0.43 -12.47 -18.46
N PHE A 202 -0.65 -11.78 -18.81
CA PHE A 202 -1.89 -12.47 -19.25
C PHE A 202 -1.73 -13.18 -20.60
N PHE A 203 -0.71 -12.82 -21.40
CA PHE A 203 -0.49 -13.37 -22.72
C PHE A 203 0.76 -14.26 -22.74
N ARG A 204 0.57 -15.53 -23.08
CA ARG A 204 1.65 -16.54 -23.10
C ARG A 204 2.87 -16.15 -23.96
N LYS A 205 2.69 -15.30 -24.98
CA LYS A 205 3.75 -14.90 -25.90
C LYS A 205 4.65 -13.79 -25.34
N THR A 206 4.19 -13.08 -24.31
CA THR A 206 4.86 -11.90 -23.75
C THR A 206 5.31 -12.11 -22.31
N VAL A 207 5.26 -13.35 -21.82
CA VAL A 207 5.67 -13.69 -20.44
C VAL A 207 7.11 -13.29 -20.18
N ALA A 208 8.02 -13.61 -21.09
CA ALA A 208 9.43 -13.29 -20.91
C ALA A 208 9.66 -11.77 -20.82
N ILE A 209 9.01 -10.99 -21.69
CA ILE A 209 9.09 -9.52 -21.69
C ILE A 209 8.55 -8.96 -20.37
N GLY A 210 7.34 -9.36 -19.98
CA GLY A 210 6.72 -8.92 -18.72
C GLY A 210 7.58 -9.28 -17.52
N SER A 211 8.04 -10.53 -17.41
CA SER A 211 8.88 -10.98 -16.30
C SER A 211 10.22 -10.27 -16.24
N THR A 212 10.90 -10.01 -17.37
CA THR A 212 12.16 -9.25 -17.38
C THR A 212 11.95 -7.80 -16.94
N LEU A 213 10.88 -7.15 -17.41
CA LEU A 213 10.53 -5.79 -16.95
C LEU A 213 10.28 -5.77 -15.44
N LEU A 214 9.57 -6.76 -14.90
CA LEU A 214 9.34 -6.87 -13.46
C LEU A 214 10.62 -7.12 -12.68
N VAL A 215 11.52 -7.98 -13.14
CA VAL A 215 12.82 -8.22 -12.48
C VAL A 215 13.62 -6.91 -12.41
N GLY A 216 13.69 -6.14 -13.50
CA GLY A 216 14.39 -4.87 -13.52
C GLY A 216 13.75 -3.81 -12.62
N ALA A 217 12.45 -3.54 -12.83
CA ALA A 217 11.74 -2.49 -12.10
C ALA A 217 11.60 -2.80 -10.60
N LEU A 218 11.16 -4.01 -10.26
CA LEU A 218 10.98 -4.39 -8.86
C LEU A 218 12.32 -4.68 -8.19
N GLY A 219 13.34 -5.16 -8.91
CA GLY A 219 14.69 -5.30 -8.38
C GLY A 219 15.27 -3.96 -7.92
N ALA A 220 15.09 -2.90 -8.71
CA ALA A 220 15.46 -1.55 -8.29
C ALA A 220 14.69 -1.10 -7.05
N ILE A 221 13.39 -1.40 -6.97
CA ILE A 221 12.56 -1.11 -5.79
C ILE A 221 13.06 -1.86 -4.55
N VAL A 222 13.48 -3.13 -4.68
CA VAL A 222 14.06 -3.90 -3.57
C VAL A 222 15.30 -3.20 -3.02
N VAL A 223 16.23 -2.79 -3.89
CA VAL A 223 17.46 -2.10 -3.48
C VAL A 223 17.15 -0.79 -2.78
N VAL A 224 16.26 0.02 -3.35
CA VAL A 224 15.82 1.28 -2.74
C VAL A 224 15.19 1.06 -1.36
N ASN A 225 14.39 0.01 -1.18
CA ASN A 225 13.77 -0.26 0.11
C ASN A 225 14.77 -0.64 1.19
N PHE A 226 15.86 -1.34 0.84
CA PHE A 226 16.95 -1.57 1.78
C PHE A 226 17.78 -0.31 2.03
N ALA A 227 17.98 0.53 1.02
CA ALA A 227 18.79 1.74 1.14
C ALA A 227 18.10 2.87 1.93
N TYR A 228 16.77 2.94 1.87
CA TYR A 228 15.95 3.99 2.49
C TYR A 228 15.00 3.47 3.57
N ASP A 229 15.20 2.24 4.07
CA ASP A 229 14.34 1.61 5.09
C ASP A 229 12.83 1.63 4.75
N GLY A 230 12.50 1.40 3.47
CA GLY A 230 11.15 1.62 2.93
C GLY A 230 10.08 0.60 3.37
N GLY A 231 10.48 -0.47 4.05
CA GLY A 231 9.58 -1.47 4.63
C GLY A 231 8.81 -2.36 3.64
N VAL A 232 8.97 -2.17 2.31
CA VAL A 232 8.29 -2.98 1.28
C VAL A 232 9.22 -3.90 0.48
N HIS A 233 10.45 -4.12 0.95
CA HIS A 233 11.45 -5.00 0.32
C HIS A 233 10.99 -6.45 0.20
N VAL A 234 10.32 -7.02 1.23
CA VAL A 234 9.83 -8.41 1.15
C VAL A 234 8.80 -8.56 0.02
N TYR A 235 7.84 -7.63 -0.05
CA TYR A 235 6.76 -7.71 -1.04
C TYR A 235 7.24 -7.42 -2.47
N SER A 236 8.21 -6.52 -2.65
CA SER A 236 8.83 -6.28 -3.96
C SER A 236 9.72 -7.46 -4.39
N SER A 237 10.54 -8.01 -3.49
CA SER A 237 11.34 -9.21 -3.73
C SER A 237 10.49 -10.43 -4.09
N TYR A 238 9.26 -10.50 -3.57
CA TYR A 238 8.35 -11.62 -3.84
C TYR A 238 8.03 -11.72 -5.33
N PHE A 239 7.66 -10.60 -5.94
CA PHE A 239 7.39 -10.56 -7.37
C PHE A 239 8.64 -10.66 -8.23
N VAL A 240 9.81 -10.22 -7.73
CA VAL A 240 11.10 -10.52 -8.38
C VAL A 240 11.32 -12.03 -8.41
N LEU A 241 11.13 -12.73 -7.29
CA LEU A 241 11.27 -14.19 -7.19
C LEU A 241 10.30 -14.93 -8.12
N LEU A 242 9.03 -14.54 -8.15
CA LEU A 242 8.05 -15.13 -9.07
C LEU A 242 8.41 -14.86 -10.53
N SER A 243 8.89 -13.65 -10.85
CA SER A 243 9.29 -13.28 -12.20
C SER A 243 10.54 -14.03 -12.66
N LEU A 244 11.52 -14.21 -11.77
CA LEU A 244 12.71 -15.04 -12.02
C LEU A 244 12.32 -16.51 -12.29
N PHE A 245 11.37 -17.05 -11.53
CA PHE A 245 10.83 -18.39 -11.79
C PHE A 245 10.21 -18.49 -13.18
N LEU A 246 9.41 -17.50 -13.59
CA LEU A 246 8.81 -17.45 -14.93
C LEU A 246 9.84 -17.33 -16.06
N LEU A 247 11.04 -16.82 -15.77
CA LEU A 247 12.16 -16.74 -16.71
C LEU A 247 12.98 -18.03 -16.82
N VAL A 248 12.78 -19.02 -15.95
CA VAL A 248 13.52 -20.31 -15.97
C VAL A 248 13.50 -20.99 -17.35
N PRO A 249 12.35 -21.11 -18.06
CA PRO A 249 12.31 -21.69 -19.41
C PRO A 249 13.08 -20.88 -20.48
N TYR A 250 13.38 -19.62 -20.20
CA TYR A 250 13.94 -18.66 -21.15
C TYR A 250 15.44 -18.43 -20.96
N PHE A 251 16.03 -18.79 -19.81
CA PHE A 251 17.47 -18.57 -19.56
C PHE A 251 18.37 -19.17 -20.64
N LYS A 252 18.18 -20.45 -20.99
CA LYS A 252 18.98 -21.09 -22.05
C LYS A 252 18.72 -20.45 -23.43
N PRO A 253 17.45 -20.29 -23.89
CA PRO A 253 17.19 -19.59 -25.15
C PRO A 253 17.75 -18.16 -25.22
N PHE A 254 17.70 -17.40 -24.12
CA PHE A 254 18.27 -16.05 -24.05
C PHE A 254 19.79 -16.08 -24.12
N TYR A 255 20.45 -16.99 -23.42
CA TYR A 255 21.89 -17.16 -23.52
C TYR A 255 22.31 -17.57 -24.95
N ASP A 256 21.59 -18.52 -25.55
CA ASP A 256 21.83 -18.97 -26.91
C ASP A 256 21.69 -17.82 -27.93
N VAL A 257 20.67 -16.96 -27.80
CA VAL A 257 20.43 -15.85 -28.74
C VAL A 257 21.32 -14.64 -28.47
N PHE A 258 21.43 -14.18 -27.23
CA PHE A 258 22.10 -12.91 -26.90
C PHE A 258 23.60 -13.05 -26.64
N ILE A 259 24.08 -14.24 -26.26
CA ILE A 259 25.50 -14.47 -25.95
C ILE A 259 26.15 -15.36 -27.00
N ARG A 260 25.50 -16.45 -27.40
CA ARG A 260 26.04 -17.37 -28.42
C ARG A 260 25.63 -17.00 -29.84
N GLU A 261 24.71 -16.04 -30.00
CA GLU A 261 24.21 -15.56 -31.29
C GLU A 261 23.64 -16.66 -32.20
N ILE A 262 23.09 -17.73 -31.60
CA ILE A 262 22.46 -18.83 -32.34
C ILE A 262 20.93 -18.81 -32.19
N PRO A 263 20.17 -19.21 -33.23
CA PRO A 263 18.72 -19.35 -33.13
C PRO A 263 18.34 -20.33 -32.02
N ALA A 264 17.40 -19.92 -31.16
CA ALA A 264 16.91 -20.75 -30.06
C ALA A 264 15.38 -20.79 -30.01
N LYS A 265 14.85 -21.92 -29.56
CA LYS A 265 13.42 -22.14 -29.35
C LYS A 265 13.13 -22.39 -27.87
N VAL A 266 12.14 -21.68 -27.34
CA VAL A 266 11.66 -21.92 -25.97
C VAL A 266 10.85 -23.20 -25.95
N ASN A 267 11.32 -24.19 -25.19
CA ASN A 267 10.70 -25.51 -25.08
C ASN A 267 9.67 -25.54 -23.94
N LEU A 268 8.54 -24.87 -24.13
CA LEU A 268 7.37 -24.96 -23.25
C LEU A 268 6.30 -25.84 -23.89
N SER A 269 5.84 -26.86 -23.16
CA SER A 269 4.73 -27.70 -23.58
C SER A 269 3.40 -27.05 -23.22
N PHE A 270 2.46 -27.06 -24.16
CA PHE A 270 1.12 -26.50 -23.97
C PHE A 270 0.10 -27.64 -24.08
N PRO A 271 -0.75 -27.85 -23.06
CA PRO A 271 -1.82 -28.84 -23.17
C PRO A 271 -2.79 -28.44 -24.29
N LYS A 272 -3.21 -29.44 -25.08
CA LYS A 272 -4.31 -29.28 -26.04
C LYS A 272 -5.63 -29.37 -25.28
N PHE A 273 -6.48 -28.36 -25.41
CA PHE A 273 -7.82 -28.34 -24.84
C PHE A 273 -8.85 -28.62 -25.93
N ASN A 274 -9.95 -29.28 -25.58
CA ASN A 274 -11.15 -29.36 -26.42
C ASN A 274 -11.83 -27.98 -26.54
N THR A 275 -12.84 -27.88 -27.40
CA THR A 275 -13.56 -26.61 -27.68
C THR A 275 -14.10 -25.97 -26.40
N ALA A 276 -14.77 -26.75 -25.55
CA ALA A 276 -15.29 -26.26 -24.27
C ALA A 276 -14.19 -25.74 -23.34
N GLY A 277 -13.08 -26.48 -23.20
CA GLY A 277 -11.94 -26.07 -22.39
C GLY A 277 -11.24 -24.81 -22.91
N GLN A 278 -11.19 -24.60 -24.24
CA GLN A 278 -10.70 -23.35 -24.81
C GLN A 278 -11.63 -22.18 -24.48
N LEU A 279 -12.95 -22.38 -24.59
CA LEU A 279 -13.93 -21.35 -24.26
C LEU A 279 -13.81 -20.93 -22.79
N VAL A 280 -13.75 -21.88 -21.86
CA VAL A 280 -13.53 -21.61 -20.43
C VAL A 280 -12.23 -20.85 -20.21
N ARG A 281 -11.14 -21.29 -20.85
CA ARG A 281 -9.83 -20.62 -20.72
C ARG A 281 -9.85 -19.18 -21.20
N PHE A 282 -10.47 -18.91 -22.34
CA PHE A 282 -10.60 -17.55 -22.86
C PHE A 282 -11.58 -16.72 -22.04
N GLY A 283 -12.68 -17.30 -21.56
CA GLY A 283 -13.64 -16.66 -20.66
C GLY A 283 -13.00 -16.23 -19.35
N LEU A 284 -12.30 -17.13 -18.64
CA LEU A 284 -11.60 -16.81 -17.39
C LEU A 284 -10.51 -15.76 -17.59
N LYS A 285 -9.75 -15.85 -18.68
CA LYS A 285 -8.75 -14.83 -19.02
C LYS A 285 -9.40 -13.47 -19.29
N GLY A 286 -10.46 -13.44 -20.09
CA GLY A 286 -11.20 -12.24 -20.44
C GLY A 286 -11.81 -11.59 -19.20
N LEU A 287 -12.41 -12.39 -18.32
CA LEU A 287 -12.94 -11.94 -17.04
C LEU A 287 -11.85 -11.34 -16.15
N ALA A 288 -10.69 -12.01 -16.03
CA ALA A 288 -9.57 -11.48 -15.25
C ALA A 288 -9.06 -10.13 -15.81
N ILE A 289 -8.93 -10.01 -17.12
CA ILE A 289 -8.55 -8.75 -17.78
C ILE A 289 -9.61 -7.66 -17.53
N PHE A 290 -10.88 -7.98 -17.73
CA PHE A 290 -11.98 -7.02 -17.53
C PHE A 290 -12.03 -6.53 -16.08
N LEU A 291 -11.98 -7.43 -15.09
CA LEU A 291 -12.04 -7.08 -13.68
C LEU A 291 -10.79 -6.30 -13.24
N PHE A 292 -9.59 -6.80 -13.53
CA PHE A 292 -8.35 -6.24 -12.98
C PHE A 292 -7.71 -5.15 -13.83
N LEU A 293 -8.11 -4.94 -15.10
CA LEU A 293 -7.66 -3.79 -15.88
C LEU A 293 -8.77 -2.79 -16.16
N GLY A 294 -10.01 -3.24 -16.36
CA GLY A 294 -11.15 -2.36 -16.61
C GLY A 294 -11.77 -1.83 -15.32
N VAL A 295 -12.42 -2.73 -14.55
CA VAL A 295 -13.16 -2.36 -13.33
C VAL A 295 -12.21 -1.75 -12.29
N PHE A 296 -11.06 -2.39 -12.05
CA PHE A 296 -10.11 -1.88 -11.07
C PHE A 296 -9.56 -0.50 -11.44
N PHE A 297 -9.23 -0.25 -12.71
CA PHE A 297 -8.83 1.08 -13.16
C PHE A 297 -9.92 2.13 -12.88
N TYR A 298 -11.17 1.82 -13.22
CA TYR A 298 -12.30 2.73 -12.96
C TYR A 298 -12.47 3.02 -11.46
N LEU A 299 -12.42 2.00 -10.61
CA LEU A 299 -12.55 2.17 -9.16
C LEU A 299 -11.38 2.99 -8.60
N GLN A 300 -10.15 2.75 -9.06
CA GLN A 300 -8.99 3.53 -8.63
C GLN A 300 -9.07 4.99 -9.07
N TYR A 301 -9.62 5.25 -10.27
CA TYR A 301 -9.88 6.60 -10.75
C TYR A 301 -10.92 7.33 -9.89
N VAL A 302 -12.02 6.65 -9.52
CA VAL A 302 -13.04 7.20 -8.62
C VAL A 302 -12.43 7.56 -7.26
N ASP A 303 -11.66 6.65 -6.65
CA ASP A 303 -11.02 6.94 -5.35
C ASP A 303 -9.93 8.00 -5.46
N PHE A 304 -9.16 8.04 -6.55
CA PHE A 304 -8.19 9.11 -6.80
C PHE A 304 -8.85 10.49 -6.78
N LEU A 305 -10.06 10.63 -7.33
CA LEU A 305 -10.78 11.90 -7.35
C LEU A 305 -11.51 12.21 -6.04
N TYR A 306 -12.10 11.22 -5.37
CA TYR A 306 -13.13 11.47 -4.36
C TYR A 306 -12.86 10.85 -2.99
N ASP A 307 -11.96 9.86 -2.89
CA ASP A 307 -11.64 9.20 -1.62
C ASP A 307 -10.17 8.74 -1.58
N PRO A 308 -9.19 9.66 -1.70
CA PRO A 308 -7.79 9.31 -1.92
C PRO A 308 -7.22 8.36 -0.86
N TYR A 309 -6.25 7.54 -1.22
CA TYR A 309 -5.73 6.51 -0.30
C TYR A 309 -5.10 7.11 0.97
N LYS A 310 -4.12 8.02 0.82
CA LYS A 310 -3.28 8.51 1.93
C LYS A 310 -3.61 9.92 2.44
N GLN A 311 -4.47 10.64 1.73
CA GLN A 311 -4.91 11.98 2.09
C GLN A 311 -6.37 11.94 2.55
N PRO A 312 -6.76 12.71 3.56
CA PRO A 312 -8.17 12.85 3.94
C PRO A 312 -9.08 13.20 2.76
N SER A 313 -10.29 12.65 2.77
CA SER A 313 -11.29 12.78 1.71
C SER A 313 -12.18 14.01 1.91
N SER A 314 -12.43 14.35 3.17
CA SER A 314 -13.22 15.51 3.58
C SER A 314 -12.44 16.81 3.37
N SER A 315 -13.15 17.82 2.87
CA SER A 315 -12.57 19.15 2.61
C SER A 315 -12.35 19.92 3.91
N GLY A 316 -11.28 20.69 3.96
CA GLY A 316 -11.05 21.64 5.04
C GLY A 316 -11.84 22.93 4.82
N VAL A 317 -12.05 23.72 5.88
CA VAL A 317 -12.70 25.04 5.80
C VAL A 317 -11.90 25.95 4.87
N ALA A 318 -12.51 26.42 3.78
CA ALA A 318 -11.82 27.14 2.70
C ALA A 318 -11.04 28.37 3.22
N ASP A 319 -11.69 29.20 4.03
CA ASP A 319 -11.18 30.48 4.52
C ASP A 319 -10.00 30.28 5.51
N LEU A 320 -9.93 29.12 6.17
CA LEU A 320 -8.84 28.79 7.09
C LEU A 320 -7.60 28.26 6.38
N ARG A 321 -7.65 27.90 5.09
CA ARG A 321 -6.54 27.22 4.41
C ARG A 321 -5.28 28.08 4.32
N GLY A 322 -4.14 27.51 4.66
CA GLY A 322 -2.83 28.13 4.52
C GLY A 322 -1.91 27.92 5.72
N ASN A 323 -0.78 28.61 5.68
CA ASN A 323 0.22 28.62 6.75
C ASN A 323 0.05 29.86 7.61
N TYR A 324 0.32 29.72 8.91
CA TYR A 324 0.11 30.76 9.90
C TYR A 324 1.27 30.84 10.89
N ASN A 325 1.67 32.06 11.21
CA ASN A 325 2.49 32.35 12.38
C ASN A 325 1.57 32.52 13.59
N VAL A 326 1.98 31.96 14.73
CA VAL A 326 1.29 32.14 16.01
C VAL A 326 1.82 33.41 16.65
N SER A 327 1.00 34.47 16.70
CA SER A 327 1.39 35.76 17.28
C SER A 327 1.07 35.87 18.77
N GLU A 328 -0.07 35.34 19.19
CA GLU A 328 -0.47 35.25 20.60
C GLU A 328 -0.83 33.81 20.94
N PHE A 329 -0.40 33.36 22.12
CA PHE A 329 -0.73 32.04 22.65
C PHE A 329 -0.95 32.16 24.15
N LYS A 330 -2.13 31.75 24.63
CA LYS A 330 -2.46 31.77 26.06
C LYS A 330 -3.09 30.45 26.46
N ILE A 331 -2.65 29.93 27.60
CA ILE A 331 -3.24 28.76 28.26
C ILE A 331 -3.76 29.24 29.63
N ASN A 332 -5.02 28.97 29.94
CA ASN A 332 -5.64 29.40 31.20
C ASN A 332 -5.52 30.93 31.44
N GLY A 333 -5.61 31.70 30.35
CA GLY A 333 -5.45 33.15 30.35
C GLY A 333 -4.01 33.64 30.52
N ILE A 334 -3.05 32.75 30.81
CA ILE A 334 -1.63 33.06 30.98
C ILE A 334 -0.98 33.12 29.60
N ALA A 335 -0.33 34.25 29.29
CA ALA A 335 0.37 34.43 28.02
C ALA A 335 1.69 33.67 27.99
N HIS A 336 1.89 32.88 26.94
CA HIS A 336 3.17 32.28 26.59
C HIS A 336 3.77 33.08 25.42
N PRO A 337 4.65 34.06 25.69
CA PRO A 337 5.30 34.82 24.64
C PRO A 337 6.13 33.90 23.73
N PHE A 338 6.51 34.39 22.56
CA PHE A 338 7.33 33.61 21.64
C PHE A 338 8.65 33.19 22.30
N ASP A 339 8.83 31.89 22.45
CA ASP A 339 10.07 31.22 22.81
C ASP A 339 10.23 30.01 21.89
N PRO A 340 11.28 29.94 21.06
CA PRO A 340 11.49 28.81 20.15
C PRO A 340 11.74 27.49 20.89
N TYR A 341 12.06 27.53 22.19
CA TYR A 341 12.32 26.35 23.00
C TYR A 341 11.10 25.87 23.79
N ASP A 342 9.99 26.61 23.78
CA ASP A 342 8.77 26.24 24.51
C ASP A 342 8.14 24.96 23.94
N SER A 343 8.00 23.97 24.82
CA SER A 343 7.53 22.62 24.50
C SER A 343 6.00 22.50 24.39
N ILE A 344 5.26 23.53 24.81
CA ILE A 344 3.80 23.58 24.87
C ILE A 344 3.28 24.59 23.83
N ARG A 345 3.91 25.75 23.72
CA ARG A 345 3.50 26.81 22.80
C ARG A 345 3.55 26.37 21.35
N TRP A 346 2.47 26.65 20.61
CA TRP A 346 2.44 26.47 19.17
C TRP A 346 3.34 27.50 18.50
N GLN A 347 4.30 27.04 17.70
CA GLN A 347 5.25 27.88 16.98
C GLN A 347 4.68 28.37 15.65
N SER A 348 4.00 27.47 14.95
CA SER A 348 3.31 27.73 13.68
C SER A 348 2.11 26.80 13.57
N ALA A 349 1.15 27.16 12.72
CA ALA A 349 -0.01 26.34 12.42
C ALA A 349 -0.29 26.35 10.92
N THR A 350 -0.89 25.27 10.42
CA THR A 350 -1.20 25.08 9.02
C THR A 350 -2.54 24.36 8.89
N PHE A 351 -3.44 24.94 8.10
CA PHE A 351 -4.67 24.29 7.70
C PHE A 351 -4.53 23.83 6.25
N GLU A 352 -4.69 22.52 6.05
CA GLU A 352 -4.62 21.90 4.74
C GLU A 352 -5.90 22.16 3.93
N LYS A 353 -5.86 21.87 2.62
CA LYS A 353 -7.06 21.91 1.76
C LYS A 353 -8.10 20.85 2.15
N TRP A 354 -7.66 19.79 2.84
CA TRP A 354 -8.51 18.80 3.48
C TRP A 354 -8.62 19.09 4.98
N SER A 355 -9.47 18.36 5.69
CA SER A 355 -9.82 18.54 7.11
C SER A 355 -8.68 18.17 8.07
N THR A 356 -7.52 18.83 7.95
CA THR A 356 -6.38 18.64 8.84
C THR A 356 -5.80 19.98 9.27
N LEU A 357 -5.60 20.12 10.58
CA LEU A 357 -4.83 21.17 11.23
C LEU A 357 -3.51 20.58 11.69
N THR A 358 -2.40 21.20 11.30
CA THR A 358 -1.06 20.86 11.78
C THR A 358 -0.50 22.03 12.58
N PHE A 359 0.21 21.75 13.66
CA PHE A 359 0.97 22.76 14.40
C PHE A 359 2.29 22.21 14.94
N LYS A 360 3.28 23.09 15.07
CA LYS A 360 4.62 22.75 15.56
C LYS A 360 4.77 23.15 17.03
N VAL A 361 5.29 22.25 17.86
CA VAL A 361 5.75 22.50 19.24
C VAL A 361 7.23 22.13 19.37
N ASN A 362 7.95 22.63 20.37
CA ASN A 362 9.35 22.23 20.58
C ASN A 362 9.49 21.06 21.56
N ARG A 363 8.99 19.89 21.17
CA ARG A 363 9.23 18.64 21.92
C ARG A 363 9.24 17.44 21.00
N PRO A 364 10.02 16.39 21.31
CA PRO A 364 10.01 15.17 20.53
C PRO A 364 8.65 14.47 20.62
N LEU A 365 8.15 14.04 19.46
CA LEU A 365 6.97 13.19 19.35
C LEU A 365 7.36 11.74 19.03
N LYS A 366 6.45 10.82 19.31
CA LYS A 366 6.63 9.41 18.95
C LYS A 366 6.52 9.28 17.43
N LEU A 367 7.54 8.68 16.81
CA LEU A 367 7.60 8.50 15.37
C LEU A 367 6.60 7.44 14.89
N ASP A 368 5.71 7.82 13.95
CA ASP A 368 4.92 6.85 13.19
C ASP A 368 5.79 6.26 12.06
N LEU A 369 6.35 5.07 12.30
CA LEU A 369 7.16 4.32 11.33
C LEU A 369 6.31 3.57 10.29
N SER A 370 5.00 3.76 10.29
CA SER A 370 4.15 3.18 9.28
C SER A 370 4.26 3.94 7.95
N ASN A 371 3.74 3.35 6.88
CA ASN A 371 3.76 3.94 5.54
C ASN A 371 2.73 5.07 5.30
N GLY A 372 2.20 5.67 6.38
CA GLY A 372 1.14 6.68 6.34
C GLY A 372 -0.12 6.17 5.65
N GLY A 373 -0.41 4.87 5.84
CA GLY A 373 -1.31 4.06 5.01
C GLY A 373 -2.74 4.60 4.89
N GLY A 374 -3.51 3.91 4.06
CA GLY A 374 -4.90 4.24 3.74
C GLY A 374 -5.84 3.05 3.74
N ASP A 375 -5.47 1.93 4.37
CA ASP A 375 -6.36 0.76 4.47
C ASP A 375 -7.69 1.16 5.17
N PRO A 376 -7.67 1.95 6.27
CA PRO A 376 -8.89 2.50 6.85
C PRO A 376 -9.51 3.60 5.96
N LYS A 377 -10.84 3.62 5.84
CA LYS A 377 -11.55 4.71 5.13
C LYS A 377 -11.73 6.00 5.94
N ARG A 378 -11.67 5.94 7.28
CA ARG A 378 -11.78 7.13 8.16
C ARG A 378 -10.58 8.07 7.97
N ASP A 379 -10.85 9.36 7.85
CA ASP A 379 -9.83 10.35 7.51
C ASP A 379 -8.79 10.57 8.63
N VAL A 380 -9.19 10.45 9.90
CA VAL A 380 -8.27 10.50 11.06
C VAL A 380 -7.21 9.38 11.02
N ASN A 381 -7.49 8.28 10.32
CA ASN A 381 -6.58 7.14 10.17
C ASN A 381 -5.66 7.23 8.95
N ARG A 382 -5.77 8.30 8.15
CA ARG A 382 -4.86 8.61 7.06
C ARG A 382 -3.73 9.47 7.60
N THR A 383 -2.62 8.82 7.92
CA THR A 383 -1.53 9.40 8.74
C THR A 383 -0.32 9.84 7.93
N PHE A 384 -0.46 10.06 6.61
CA PHE A 384 0.68 10.44 5.77
C PHE A 384 1.37 11.73 6.24
N GLU A 385 0.64 12.66 6.84
CA GLU A 385 1.18 13.91 7.39
C GLU A 385 2.12 13.70 8.59
N ILE A 386 1.97 12.60 9.33
CA ILE A 386 2.78 12.29 10.53
C ILE A 386 3.73 11.10 10.33
N SER A 387 3.49 10.26 9.32
CA SER A 387 4.31 9.09 9.05
C SER A 387 5.72 9.50 8.59
N GLY A 388 6.74 9.00 9.29
CA GLY A 388 8.13 9.34 9.03
C GLY A 388 8.47 10.81 9.30
N VAL A 389 7.67 11.49 10.11
CA VAL A 389 7.88 12.88 10.56
C VAL A 389 8.16 12.88 12.05
N ALA A 390 9.37 13.30 12.43
CA ALA A 390 9.82 13.48 13.79
C ALA A 390 9.65 14.95 14.22
N GLY A 391 10.49 15.40 15.17
CA GLY A 391 10.38 16.73 15.75
C GLY A 391 9.07 16.89 16.53
N GLY A 392 8.47 18.07 16.41
CA GLY A 392 7.25 18.44 17.14
C GLY A 392 6.06 18.82 16.26
N GLN A 393 5.99 18.32 15.03
CA GLN A 393 4.82 18.50 14.15
C GLN A 393 3.68 17.57 14.57
N ARG A 394 2.55 18.15 14.97
CA ARG A 394 1.33 17.41 15.32
C ARG A 394 0.26 17.67 14.28
N ALA A 395 -0.48 16.65 13.88
CA ALA A 395 -1.57 16.76 12.92
C ALA A 395 -2.87 16.22 13.51
N PHE A 396 -3.94 17.00 13.36
CA PHE A 396 -5.28 16.68 13.86
C PHE A 396 -6.25 16.67 12.69
N HIS A 397 -7.06 15.62 12.60
CA HIS A 397 -8.26 15.67 11.77
C HIS A 397 -9.32 16.51 12.49
N TYR A 398 -10.12 17.29 11.76
CA TYR A 398 -11.22 18.03 12.38
C TYR A 398 -12.56 17.84 11.70
N TYR A 399 -13.61 17.86 12.53
CA TYR A 399 -14.98 18.11 12.12
C TYR A 399 -15.32 19.58 12.39
N VAL A 400 -16.18 20.17 11.56
CA VAL A 400 -16.58 21.58 11.70
C VAL A 400 -18.09 21.69 11.88
N ASP A 401 -18.53 22.36 12.94
CA ASP A 401 -19.91 22.85 13.05
C ASP A 401 -19.97 24.27 12.46
N PRO A 402 -20.54 24.46 11.26
CA PRO A 402 -20.59 25.79 10.63
C PRO A 402 -21.53 26.75 11.37
N LYS A 403 -22.47 26.27 12.19
CA LYS A 403 -23.39 27.15 12.94
C LYS A 403 -22.69 27.89 14.07
N THR A 404 -21.79 27.21 14.76
CA THR A 404 -21.07 27.74 15.92
C THR A 404 -19.63 28.12 15.60
N GLN A 405 -19.18 27.87 14.36
CA GLN A 405 -17.80 28.03 13.93
C GLN A 405 -16.84 27.29 14.86
N THR A 406 -17.17 26.04 15.21
CA THR A 406 -16.39 25.21 16.13
C THR A 406 -15.73 24.05 15.39
N LEU A 407 -14.43 23.88 15.62
CA LEU A 407 -13.60 22.77 15.19
C LEU A 407 -13.49 21.75 16.33
N TYR A 408 -13.88 20.52 16.02
CA TYR A 408 -13.65 19.36 16.87
C TYR A 408 -12.45 18.63 16.31
N LEU A 409 -11.31 18.73 16.98
CA LEU A 409 -10.02 18.18 16.53
C LEU A 409 -9.70 16.86 17.23
N GLU A 410 -9.28 15.86 16.49
CA GLU A 410 -8.82 14.56 17.00
C GLU A 410 -7.44 14.24 16.42
N ASP A 411 -6.51 13.89 17.30
CA ASP A 411 -5.11 13.66 16.95
C ASP A 411 -5.02 12.50 15.95
N LYS A 412 -4.35 12.71 14.82
CA LYS A 412 -4.11 11.66 13.83
C LYS A 412 -3.17 10.60 14.37
N TYR A 413 -2.30 10.95 15.31
CA TYR A 413 -1.47 9.97 15.99
C TYR A 413 -2.34 9.15 16.95
N LYS A 414 -2.24 7.82 16.83
CA LYS A 414 -2.70 6.89 17.86
C LYS A 414 -1.56 6.00 18.27
N LEU A 415 -1.52 5.73 19.57
CA LEU A 415 -0.44 4.98 20.19
C LEU A 415 -0.34 3.53 19.66
N ILE A 416 -1.49 2.89 19.47
CA ILE A 416 -1.58 1.53 18.96
C ILE A 416 -2.09 1.63 17.51
N PRO A 417 -1.22 1.50 16.50
CA PRO A 417 -1.67 1.48 15.10
C PRO A 417 -2.57 0.27 14.83
N ASP A 418 -3.49 0.42 13.88
CA ASP A 418 -4.33 -0.70 13.45
C ASP A 418 -3.48 -1.80 12.84
N GLN A 419 -3.92 -3.04 13.00
CA GLN A 419 -3.39 -4.11 12.17
C GLN A 419 -3.80 -3.86 10.72
N ARG A 420 -2.83 -3.48 9.89
CA ARG A 420 -3.02 -3.28 8.45
C ARG A 420 -2.94 -4.61 7.70
N ASN A 421 -3.64 -4.72 6.57
CA ASN A 421 -3.65 -5.90 5.70
C ASN A 421 -3.99 -7.24 6.41
N VAL A 422 -4.98 -7.26 7.30
CA VAL A 422 -5.38 -8.47 8.05
C VAL A 422 -5.80 -9.62 7.13
N THR A 423 -6.48 -9.31 6.02
CA THR A 423 -6.90 -10.25 4.98
C THR A 423 -5.72 -10.84 4.21
N ALA A 424 -4.61 -10.09 4.11
CA ALA A 424 -3.39 -10.56 3.47
C ALA A 424 -2.67 -11.64 4.28
N GLY A 425 -2.93 -11.76 5.59
CA GLY A 425 -2.18 -12.65 6.49
C GLY A 425 -0.74 -12.20 6.79
N GLU A 426 -0.16 -11.35 5.94
CA GLU A 426 1.12 -10.69 6.11
C GLU A 426 0.99 -9.22 5.70
N GLY A 427 0.89 -8.32 6.69
CA GLY A 427 1.03 -6.89 6.46
C GLY A 427 2.49 -6.55 6.23
N GLY A 428 2.76 -5.67 5.27
CA GLY A 428 4.10 -5.14 4.93
C GLY A 428 4.75 -4.29 6.03
N ASP A 429 4.33 -4.51 7.27
CA ASP A 429 4.71 -3.77 8.45
C ASP A 429 5.21 -4.81 9.49
N GLY A 430 5.83 -5.91 9.02
CA GLY A 430 6.08 -7.19 9.71
C GLY A 430 6.82 -7.16 11.06
N GLY A 431 7.10 -5.99 11.62
CA GLY A 431 7.68 -5.80 12.95
C GLY A 431 6.68 -5.76 14.11
N VAL A 432 5.40 -5.45 13.89
CA VAL A 432 4.63 -4.78 14.96
C VAL A 432 4.02 -5.68 16.04
N LYS A 433 3.73 -6.97 15.84
CA LYS A 433 2.86 -7.70 16.82
C LYS A 433 3.42 -7.73 18.26
N ASN A 434 4.70 -8.08 18.45
CA ASN A 434 5.32 -8.09 19.79
C ASN A 434 5.59 -6.69 20.36
N TYR A 435 5.75 -5.68 19.50
CA TYR A 435 5.89 -4.28 19.91
C TYR A 435 4.53 -3.71 20.35
N LEU A 436 3.46 -4.00 19.59
CA LEU A 436 2.07 -3.68 19.92
C LEU A 436 1.63 -4.34 21.22
N ASP A 437 1.98 -5.61 21.42
CA ASP A 437 1.58 -6.34 22.64
C ASP A 437 2.31 -5.80 23.88
N ARG A 438 3.56 -5.30 23.74
CA ARG A 438 4.26 -4.58 24.81
C ARG A 438 3.67 -3.20 25.05
N LEU A 439 3.52 -2.39 24.00
CA LEU A 439 2.86 -1.07 24.08
C LEU A 439 1.47 -1.16 24.73
N LYS A 440 0.66 -2.14 24.34
CA LYS A 440 -0.65 -2.39 24.93
C LYS A 440 -0.60 -2.64 26.43
N LYS A 441 0.45 -3.32 26.92
CA LYS A 441 0.66 -3.53 28.37
C LYS A 441 1.14 -2.26 29.05
N ASP A 442 2.11 -1.58 28.45
CA ASP A 442 2.75 -0.41 29.03
C ASP A 442 1.79 0.80 29.13
N THR A 443 0.76 0.85 28.27
CA THR A 443 -0.23 1.94 28.25
C THR A 443 -1.63 1.51 28.63
N ALA A 444 -1.75 0.34 29.26
CA ALA A 444 -3.02 -0.12 29.82
C ALA A 444 -3.48 0.84 30.92
N GLY A 445 -4.39 1.76 30.60
CA GLY A 445 -4.96 2.72 31.55
C GLY A 445 -4.83 4.19 31.15
N GLU A 446 -4.03 4.53 30.13
CA GLU A 446 -4.01 5.89 29.58
C GLU A 446 -5.38 6.21 28.96
N LYS A 447 -6.00 7.30 29.43
CA LYS A 447 -7.26 7.81 28.88
C LYS A 447 -7.05 9.27 28.47
N PRO A 448 -7.62 9.70 27.33
CA PRO A 448 -7.57 11.09 26.96
C PRO A 448 -8.40 11.93 27.93
N SER A 449 -7.96 13.15 28.21
CA SER A 449 -8.66 14.06 29.13
C SER A 449 -10.07 14.40 28.62
N ILE A 450 -10.26 14.47 27.31
CA ILE A 450 -11.56 14.61 26.66
C ILE A 450 -11.96 13.25 26.06
N SER A 451 -13.01 12.65 26.64
CA SER A 451 -13.53 11.36 26.17
C SER A 451 -14.25 11.50 24.82
N LEU A 452 -14.38 10.40 24.07
CA LEU A 452 -15.06 10.41 22.77
C LEU A 452 -16.53 10.85 22.89
N ALA A 453 -17.20 10.46 23.98
CA ALA A 453 -18.60 10.80 24.24
C ALA A 453 -18.78 12.27 24.64
N GLU A 454 -17.79 12.88 25.30
CA GLU A 454 -17.83 14.30 25.70
C GLU A 454 -17.37 15.25 24.59
N TRP A 455 -16.59 14.76 23.64
CA TRP A 455 -15.91 15.59 22.65
C TRP A 455 -16.85 16.30 21.68
N ILE A 456 -17.79 15.57 21.05
CA ILE A 456 -18.77 16.13 20.12
C ILE A 456 -20.16 15.99 20.74
N PRO A 457 -20.83 17.10 21.11
CA PRO A 457 -22.20 17.07 21.62
C PRO A 457 -23.17 16.34 20.70
N THR A 458 -24.17 15.64 21.25
CA THR A 458 -25.10 14.79 20.48
C THR A 458 -25.86 15.58 19.41
N ASP A 459 -26.26 16.82 19.72
CA ASP A 459 -26.94 17.71 18.78
C ASP A 459 -26.02 18.15 17.62
N VAL A 460 -24.73 18.33 17.90
CA VAL A 460 -23.71 18.63 16.89
C VAL A 460 -23.45 17.39 16.03
N LYS A 461 -23.30 16.22 16.63
CA LYS A 461 -23.12 14.94 15.92
C LYS A 461 -24.30 14.68 14.96
N ALA A 462 -25.52 14.98 15.40
CA ALA A 462 -26.72 14.88 14.57
C ALA A 462 -26.70 15.86 13.37
N ARG A 463 -26.16 17.07 13.54
CA ARG A 463 -25.98 18.04 12.44
C ARG A 463 -24.89 17.63 11.46
N LEU A 464 -23.77 17.10 11.97
CA LEU A 464 -22.65 16.60 11.19
C LEU A 464 -23.07 15.42 10.29
N GLY A 465 -24.02 14.61 10.75
CA GLY A 465 -24.57 13.50 9.98
C GLY A 465 -23.60 12.32 9.83
N ASP A 466 -23.86 11.46 8.84
CA ASP A 466 -23.08 10.24 8.60
C ASP A 466 -21.79 10.54 7.80
N GLU A 467 -20.62 10.31 8.42
CA GLU A 467 -19.30 10.49 7.82
C GLU A 467 -19.09 9.62 6.56
N ALA A 468 -19.84 8.52 6.42
CA ALA A 468 -19.82 7.73 5.19
C ALA A 468 -20.27 8.56 3.97
N GLY A 469 -21.05 9.63 4.19
CA GLY A 469 -21.51 10.57 3.17
C GLY A 469 -20.58 11.75 2.87
N TYR A 470 -19.43 11.87 3.53
CA TYR A 470 -18.50 13.01 3.34
C TYR A 470 -17.69 12.96 2.04
N VAL A 471 -18.06 12.05 1.14
CA VAL A 471 -17.43 11.87 -0.17
C VAL A 471 -18.48 11.99 -1.26
N HIS A 472 -18.03 12.15 -2.50
CA HIS A 472 -18.92 12.14 -3.65
C HIS A 472 -19.73 10.82 -3.71
N PRO A 473 -21.02 10.82 -4.14
CA PRO A 473 -21.84 9.61 -4.19
C PRO A 473 -21.20 8.42 -4.92
N ARG A 474 -20.39 8.68 -5.96
CA ARG A 474 -19.65 7.64 -6.69
C ARG A 474 -18.61 6.88 -5.84
N ALA A 475 -18.09 7.49 -4.77
CA ALA A 475 -17.15 6.88 -3.83
C ALA A 475 -17.84 6.35 -2.55
N ARG A 476 -19.17 6.43 -2.47
CA ARG A 476 -19.96 5.85 -1.37
C ARG A 476 -20.18 4.35 -1.61
N THR A 477 -19.09 3.58 -1.55
CA THR A 477 -19.04 2.15 -1.86
C THR A 477 -19.65 1.31 -0.72
N ALA A 478 -19.99 0.03 -1.00
CA ALA A 478 -20.46 -0.88 0.04
C ALA A 478 -19.41 -1.10 1.13
N ARG A 479 -18.13 -1.14 0.78
CA ARG A 479 -17.02 -1.21 1.75
C ARG A 479 -17.02 -0.01 2.69
N ARG A 480 -17.12 1.21 2.14
CA ARG A 480 -17.18 2.44 2.93
C ARG A 480 -18.32 2.35 3.95
N LEU A 481 -19.54 2.07 3.51
CA LEU A 481 -20.70 1.92 4.39
C LEU A 481 -20.45 0.90 5.51
N ARG A 482 -19.90 -0.28 5.19
CA ARG A 482 -19.58 -1.32 6.19
C ARG A 482 -18.52 -0.89 7.21
N GLU A 483 -17.47 -0.19 6.78
CA GLU A 483 -16.42 0.29 7.67
C GLU A 483 -16.93 1.41 8.59
N PHE A 484 -17.71 2.35 8.05
CA PHE A 484 -18.29 3.46 8.82
C PHE A 484 -19.37 3.01 9.79
N ALA A 485 -20.12 1.94 9.50
CA ALA A 485 -21.06 1.36 10.46
C ALA A 485 -20.37 0.86 11.76
N LYS A 486 -19.06 0.61 11.73
CA LYS A 486 -18.24 0.19 12.87
C LYS A 486 -17.33 1.31 13.39
N ALA A 487 -17.42 2.52 12.83
CA ALA A 487 -16.49 3.62 13.13
C ALA A 487 -16.49 3.99 14.62
N ASP A 488 -17.67 4.19 15.22
CA ASP A 488 -17.82 4.55 16.63
C ASP A 488 -17.23 3.45 17.54
N GLN A 489 -17.57 2.18 17.29
CA GLN A 489 -17.03 1.04 18.04
C GLN A 489 -15.49 0.94 17.96
N MET A 490 -14.91 1.29 16.81
CA MET A 490 -13.46 1.30 16.63
C MET A 490 -12.83 2.51 17.32
N ALA A 491 -13.44 3.69 17.21
CA ALA A 491 -12.98 4.92 17.85
C ALA A 491 -12.95 4.81 19.38
N GLU A 492 -13.91 4.11 20.00
CA GLU A 492 -13.93 3.84 21.44
C GLU A 492 -12.71 3.05 21.94
N LYS A 493 -12.05 2.28 21.05
CA LYS A 493 -10.84 1.49 21.37
C LYS A 493 -9.56 2.29 21.13
N GLU A 494 -9.65 3.47 20.52
CA GLU A 494 -8.51 4.32 20.18
C GLU A 494 -8.26 5.34 21.30
N ILE A 495 -6.99 5.50 21.66
CA ILE A 495 -6.53 6.55 22.58
C ILE A 495 -5.97 7.68 21.73
N ARG A 496 -6.69 8.79 21.67
CA ARG A 496 -6.36 9.99 20.88
C ARG A 496 -6.61 11.25 21.69
N GLN A 497 -5.72 12.22 21.55
CA GLN A 497 -5.90 13.56 22.11
C GLN A 497 -6.92 14.35 21.29
N ARG A 498 -7.65 15.26 21.95
CA ARG A 498 -8.77 15.98 21.33
C ARG A 498 -8.82 17.42 21.77
N PHE A 499 -9.24 18.32 20.88
CA PHE A 499 -9.48 19.73 21.18
C PHE A 499 -10.90 20.11 20.76
N ILE A 500 -11.41 21.20 21.35
CA ILE A 500 -12.64 21.86 20.91
C ILE A 500 -12.31 23.35 20.79
N LEU A 501 -12.19 23.85 19.56
CA LEU A 501 -11.76 25.22 19.28
C LEU A 501 -12.78 25.93 18.40
N SER A 502 -13.36 27.02 18.90
CA SER A 502 -14.07 27.96 18.04
C SER A 502 -13.08 28.84 17.28
N TYR A 503 -13.41 29.18 16.04
CA TYR A 503 -12.59 30.06 15.21
C TYR A 503 -13.35 31.33 14.85
N LYS A 504 -12.62 32.43 14.78
CA LYS A 504 -13.10 33.71 14.24
C LYS A 504 -12.10 34.20 13.22
N ILE A 505 -12.61 34.60 12.06
CA ILE A 505 -11.80 35.14 10.97
C ILE A 505 -11.94 36.66 11.00
N GLU A 506 -10.82 37.36 10.96
CA GLU A 506 -10.70 38.81 11.01
C GLU A 506 -9.73 39.29 9.91
N ASP A 507 -9.72 40.60 9.66
CA ASP A 507 -8.77 41.28 8.76
C ASP A 507 -8.66 40.64 7.36
N ASP A 508 -9.80 40.42 6.69
CA ASP A 508 -9.86 39.89 5.30
C ASP A 508 -9.14 38.54 5.15
N GLU A 509 -9.47 37.59 6.04
CA GLU A 509 -8.86 36.23 6.14
C GLU A 509 -7.38 36.18 6.55
N ASN A 510 -6.78 37.32 6.85
CA ASN A 510 -5.36 37.38 7.20
C ASN A 510 -5.10 37.09 8.69
N ARG A 511 -6.14 37.14 9.53
CA ARG A 511 -6.08 36.87 10.97
C ARG A 511 -7.15 35.86 11.39
N VAL A 512 -6.75 34.82 12.09
CA VAL A 512 -7.65 33.80 12.66
C VAL A 512 -7.42 33.73 14.16
N VAL A 513 -8.48 33.87 14.94
CA VAL A 513 -8.45 33.69 16.39
C VAL A 513 -9.10 32.36 16.74
N LEU A 514 -8.36 31.48 17.40
CA LEU A 514 -8.85 30.21 17.91
C LEU A 514 -9.04 30.31 19.42
N THR A 515 -10.23 29.96 19.91
CA THR A 515 -10.57 29.99 21.34
C THR A 515 -11.33 28.74 21.74
N GLY A 516 -10.96 28.10 22.84
CA GLY A 516 -11.69 26.93 23.33
C GLY A 516 -10.92 26.17 24.40
N ILE A 517 -10.91 24.85 24.30
CA ILE A 517 -10.17 23.97 25.22
C ILE A 517 -9.19 23.08 24.46
N ASP A 518 -8.04 22.86 25.10
CA ASP A 518 -7.01 21.96 24.60
C ASP A 518 -7.23 20.49 25.04
N GLU A 519 -6.26 19.64 24.68
CA GLU A 519 -6.21 18.22 25.06
C GLU A 519 -6.17 17.92 26.56
N ASN A 520 -5.87 18.91 27.41
CA ASN A 520 -5.84 18.80 28.86
C ASN A 520 -7.05 19.46 29.53
N ARG A 521 -8.01 19.97 28.75
CA ARG A 521 -9.14 20.81 29.20
C ARG A 521 -8.73 22.20 29.68
N ASP A 522 -7.51 22.63 29.37
CA ASP A 522 -7.09 23.99 29.66
C ASP A 522 -7.70 24.95 28.63
N SER A 523 -8.07 26.15 29.06
CA SER A 523 -8.59 27.14 28.12
C SER A 523 -7.47 27.63 27.21
N LEU A 524 -7.70 27.57 25.90
CA LEU A 524 -6.72 27.89 24.87
C LEU A 524 -7.18 29.13 24.09
N TYR A 525 -6.28 30.09 23.92
CA TYR A 525 -6.45 31.25 23.06
C TYR A 525 -5.21 31.38 22.15
N VAL A 526 -5.42 31.31 20.83
CA VAL A 526 -4.34 31.39 19.84
C VAL A 526 -4.71 32.39 18.76
N VAL A 527 -3.82 33.34 18.46
CA VAL A 527 -3.97 34.25 17.33
C VAL A 527 -2.99 33.82 16.24
N LEU A 528 -3.54 33.58 15.06
CA LEU A 528 -2.87 33.10 13.87
C LEU A 528 -2.87 34.23 12.82
N HIS A 529 -1.70 34.59 12.32
CA HIS A 529 -1.58 35.48 11.15
C HIS A 529 -1.14 34.69 9.94
N LYS A 530 -1.87 34.84 8.83
CA LYS A 530 -1.61 34.13 7.59
C LYS A 530 -0.25 34.55 7.02
N VAL A 531 0.51 33.57 6.57
CA VAL A 531 1.85 33.78 5.99
C VAL A 531 1.85 33.23 4.57
N ARG A 532 2.25 34.08 3.63
CA ARG A 532 2.51 33.65 2.25
C ARG A 532 3.91 33.05 2.19
N LYS A 533 3.99 31.72 2.07
CA LYS A 533 5.24 31.00 1.82
C LYS A 533 5.42 30.77 0.31
N ASP A 534 6.52 31.24 -0.23
CA ASP A 534 6.89 31.08 -1.64
C ASP A 534 7.67 29.77 -1.83
N TYR A 535 6.94 28.65 -1.78
CA TYR A 535 7.52 27.34 -2.05
C TYR A 535 7.96 27.26 -3.52
N LYS A 536 9.25 26.98 -3.74
CA LYS A 536 9.81 26.82 -5.10
C LYS A 536 9.41 25.51 -5.77
N ILE A 537 8.89 24.57 -5.01
CA ILE A 537 8.30 23.35 -5.52
C ILE A 537 6.84 23.65 -5.86
N SER A 538 6.48 23.50 -7.13
CA SER A 538 5.10 23.65 -7.58
C SER A 538 4.39 22.31 -7.62
N PRO A 539 3.12 22.22 -7.16
CA PRO A 539 2.34 21.00 -7.31
C PRO A 539 2.12 20.67 -8.79
N GLY A 540 2.12 19.37 -9.11
CA GLY A 540 1.81 18.89 -10.45
C GLY A 540 0.31 19.08 -10.78
N LYS A 541 -0.04 18.95 -12.07
CA LYS A 541 -1.45 18.97 -12.52
C LYS A 541 -2.26 17.73 -12.09
N LEU A 542 -1.57 16.69 -11.62
CA LEU A 542 -2.18 15.46 -11.09
C LEU A 542 -2.17 15.55 -9.57
N ASP A 543 -3.33 15.86 -9.01
CA ASP A 543 -3.55 16.02 -7.58
C ASP A 543 -4.76 15.20 -7.18
N ALA A 544 -4.63 14.43 -6.09
CA ALA A 544 -5.69 13.55 -5.63
C ALA A 544 -6.71 14.33 -4.79
N GLY A 545 -7.96 13.89 -4.84
CA GLY A 545 -9.07 14.51 -4.11
C GLY A 545 -9.64 15.75 -4.79
N GLN A 546 -10.84 16.13 -4.35
CA GLN A 546 -11.53 17.34 -4.80
C GLN A 546 -11.92 18.19 -3.60
N TYR A 547 -11.15 19.25 -3.36
CA TYR A 547 -11.28 20.10 -2.16
C TYR A 547 -11.78 21.51 -2.46
N ASN A 548 -12.02 21.85 -3.72
CA ASN A 548 -12.44 23.21 -4.14
C ASN A 548 -13.96 23.42 -4.08
N LYS A 549 -14.66 22.70 -3.20
CA LYS A 549 -16.11 22.82 -3.01
C LYS A 549 -16.45 23.77 -1.88
#